data_AF-A0A936GEY3-F1
#
_entry.id   AF-A0A936GEY3-F1
#
_cell.length_a   1.000
_cell.length_b   1.000
_cell.length_c   1.000
_cell.angle_alpha   90.00
_cell.angle_beta   90.00
_cell.angle_gamma   90.00
#
_symmetry.space_group_name_H-M   'P 1'
#
loop_
_entity.id
_entity.type
_entity.pdbx_description
1 polymer ?
#
loop_
_entity_poly.entity_id
_entity_poly.type
_entity_poly.pdbx_seq_one_letter_code
_entity_poly.pdbx_strand_id
1 'polypeptide(L)'
;MLNYEQFEINCNRMDAELATEIARQSEFIDTLEQAIVNLSLQQFPELEQHKHLFIEDITRCAHKQVVDINELLDFNLGGNNNDDNTKLLSITIPPRDVTQEEQLFLKETLKKLPPEQHQTFIKLHEERLKDEAEERTLLFLCYDKTKEFISQFFPEIVDFTGNTIRNIDRSAFINMHLWVEEFYYLTGEYLNHSSKQ
;
A
#
# COMPACT_ATOMS: atom_id res chain seq x y z
N MET A 1 31.77 34.83 -12.69
CA MET A 1 30.78 35.43 -11.78
C MET A 1 29.47 35.54 -12.55
N LEU A 2 28.40 34.92 -12.06
CA LEU A 2 27.05 35.24 -12.55
C LEU A 2 26.78 36.72 -12.23
N ASN A 3 26.27 37.50 -13.19
CA ASN A 3 25.82 38.86 -12.87
C ASN A 3 24.57 38.78 -11.97
N TYR A 4 24.31 39.84 -11.20
CA TYR A 4 23.23 39.85 -10.21
C TYR A 4 21.85 39.54 -10.82
N GLU A 5 21.59 40.01 -12.04
CA GLU A 5 20.34 39.72 -12.78
C GLU A 5 20.18 38.23 -13.10
N GLN A 6 21.26 37.55 -13.51
CA GLN A 6 21.24 36.11 -13.77
C GLN A 6 21.11 35.28 -12.48
N PHE A 7 21.62 35.79 -11.35
CA PHE A 7 21.39 35.18 -10.05
C PHE A 7 19.90 35.27 -9.66
N GLU A 8 19.28 36.45 -9.78
CA GLU A 8 17.87 36.68 -9.46
C GLU A 8 16.93 35.85 -10.34
N ILE A 9 17.20 35.77 -11.65
CA ILE A 9 16.47 34.89 -12.57
C ILE A 9 16.57 33.42 -12.15
N ASN A 10 17.75 32.97 -11.72
CA ASN A 10 17.95 31.59 -11.27
C ASN A 10 17.21 31.28 -9.96
N CYS A 11 17.22 32.20 -8.99
CA CYS A 11 16.45 32.05 -7.75
C CYS A 11 14.95 31.95 -8.02
N ASN A 12 14.40 32.88 -8.82
CA ASN A 12 12.97 32.86 -9.16
C ASN A 12 12.56 31.57 -9.90
N ARG A 13 13.44 31.03 -10.76
CA ARG A 13 13.22 29.74 -11.42
C ARG A 13 13.18 28.59 -10.40
N MET A 14 14.14 28.54 -9.48
CA MET A 14 14.20 27.50 -8.44
C MET A 14 12.97 27.55 -7.53
N ASP A 15 12.51 28.75 -7.15
CA ASP A 15 11.32 28.92 -6.32
C ASP A 15 10.05 28.43 -7.05
N ALA A 16 9.94 28.71 -8.35
CA ALA A 16 8.81 28.24 -9.17
C ALA A 16 8.82 26.71 -9.36
N GLU A 17 10.01 26.11 -9.52
CA GLU A 17 10.18 24.65 -9.59
C GLU A 17 9.78 23.99 -8.27
N LEU A 18 10.23 24.53 -7.14
CA LEU A 18 9.86 24.05 -5.81
C LEU A 18 8.35 24.13 -5.55
N ALA A 19 7.72 25.26 -5.91
CA ALA A 19 6.27 25.41 -5.75
C ALA A 19 5.48 24.39 -6.58
N THR A 20 5.93 24.09 -7.79
CA THR A 20 5.32 23.08 -8.65
C THR A 20 5.45 21.68 -8.05
N GLU A 21 6.62 21.35 -7.50
CA GLU A 21 6.86 20.06 -6.85
C GLU A 21 5.97 19.88 -5.62
N ILE A 22 5.88 20.89 -4.75
CA ILE A 22 5.02 20.86 -3.56
C ILE A 22 3.54 20.66 -3.95
N ALA A 23 3.08 21.34 -5.00
CA ALA A 23 1.72 21.19 -5.48
C ALA A 23 1.45 19.77 -5.98
N ARG A 24 2.38 19.20 -6.75
CA ARG A 24 2.30 17.83 -7.27
C ARG A 24 2.25 16.80 -6.15
N GLN A 25 3.14 16.91 -5.16
CA GLN A 25 3.19 15.99 -4.02
C GLN A 25 1.90 16.08 -3.18
N SER A 26 1.39 17.29 -2.95
CA SER A 26 0.12 17.47 -2.23
C SER A 26 -1.04 16.83 -2.98
N GLU A 27 -1.13 17.04 -4.30
CA GLU A 27 -2.19 16.45 -5.13
C GLU A 27 -2.07 14.91 -5.21
N PHE A 28 -0.85 14.37 -5.28
CA PHE A 28 -0.61 12.92 -5.21
C PHE A 28 -1.14 12.35 -3.89
N ILE A 29 -0.80 12.97 -2.75
CA ILE A 29 -1.20 12.51 -1.43
C ILE A 29 -2.72 12.49 -1.31
N ASP A 30 -3.36 13.64 -1.57
CA ASP A 30 -4.81 13.79 -1.42
C ASP A 30 -5.56 12.80 -2.32
N THR A 31 -5.09 12.62 -3.56
CA THR A 31 -5.79 11.77 -4.52
C THR A 31 -5.64 10.28 -4.20
N LEU A 32 -4.44 9.84 -3.82
CA LEU A 32 -4.21 8.44 -3.48
C LEU A 32 -4.90 8.06 -2.16
N GLU A 33 -4.82 8.93 -1.14
CA GLU A 33 -5.53 8.76 0.13
C GLU A 33 -7.04 8.56 -0.09
N GLN A 34 -7.66 9.47 -0.84
CA GLN A 34 -9.09 9.40 -1.13
C GLN A 34 -9.46 8.13 -1.91
N ALA A 35 -8.61 7.70 -2.85
CA ALA A 35 -8.81 6.47 -3.61
C ALA A 35 -8.77 5.22 -2.73
N ILE A 36 -7.80 5.14 -1.82
CA ILE A 36 -7.64 4.02 -0.88
C ILE A 36 -8.83 3.91 0.07
N VAL A 37 -9.26 5.05 0.64
CA VAL A 37 -10.45 5.10 1.51
C VAL A 37 -11.70 4.65 0.76
N ASN A 38 -11.88 5.12 -0.48
CA ASN A 38 -13.02 4.74 -1.31
C ASN A 38 -13.04 3.25 -1.65
N LEU A 39 -11.90 2.66 -2.02
CA LEU A 39 -11.80 1.22 -2.28
C LEU A 39 -12.18 0.41 -1.04
N SER A 40 -11.71 0.85 0.13
CA SER A 40 -11.98 0.18 1.41
C SER A 40 -13.48 0.22 1.76
N LEU A 41 -14.14 1.37 1.60
CA LEU A 41 -15.59 1.51 1.83
C LEU A 41 -16.43 0.72 0.80
N GLN A 42 -15.98 0.63 -0.46
CA GLN A 42 -16.67 -0.15 -1.49
C GLN A 42 -16.61 -1.65 -1.22
N GLN A 43 -15.49 -2.14 -0.69
CA GLN A 43 -15.29 -3.54 -0.37
C GLN A 43 -16.08 -3.98 0.87
N PHE A 44 -16.39 -3.05 1.79
CA PHE A 44 -17.08 -3.30 3.06
C PHE A 44 -18.32 -2.40 3.23
N PRO A 45 -19.38 -2.60 2.42
CA PRO A 45 -20.58 -1.75 2.42
C PRO A 45 -21.32 -1.71 3.77
N GLU A 46 -21.15 -2.73 4.62
CA GLU A 46 -21.67 -2.77 5.99
C GLU A 46 -21.16 -1.62 6.88
N LEU A 47 -20.05 -0.98 6.50
CA LEU A 47 -19.48 0.15 7.23
C LEU A 47 -20.14 1.49 6.89
N GLU A 48 -21.03 1.55 5.90
CA GLU A 48 -21.70 2.79 5.47
C GLU A 48 -22.47 3.46 6.62
N GLN A 49 -23.01 2.69 7.56
CA GLN A 49 -23.73 3.22 8.73
C GLN A 49 -22.80 3.89 9.78
N HIS A 50 -21.51 3.57 9.79
CA HIS A 50 -20.51 4.10 10.72
C HIS A 50 -19.58 5.15 10.08
N LYS A 51 -19.81 5.42 8.80
CA LYS A 51 -18.99 6.25 7.92
C LYS A 51 -18.57 7.61 8.51
N HIS A 52 -19.45 8.29 9.24
CA HIS A 52 -19.17 9.63 9.77
C HIS A 52 -18.15 9.66 10.93
N LEU A 53 -18.00 8.58 11.70
CA LEU A 53 -16.98 8.47 12.76
C LEU A 53 -15.75 7.70 12.28
N PHE A 54 -15.95 6.80 11.33
CA PHE A 54 -14.94 5.89 10.82
C PHE A 54 -14.04 6.53 9.76
N ILE A 55 -14.58 7.44 8.92
CA ILE A 55 -13.81 8.08 7.83
C ILE A 55 -12.59 8.83 8.36
N GLU A 56 -12.73 9.61 9.44
CA GLU A 56 -11.61 10.43 9.92
C GLU A 56 -10.42 9.56 10.36
N ASP A 57 -10.69 8.47 11.09
CA ASP A 57 -9.65 7.56 11.56
C ASP A 57 -9.00 6.78 10.43
N ILE A 58 -9.80 6.23 9.50
CA ILE A 58 -9.22 5.53 8.34
C ILE A 58 -8.47 6.50 7.42
N THR A 59 -8.96 7.73 7.23
CA THR A 59 -8.26 8.74 6.43
C THR A 59 -6.91 9.08 7.05
N ARG A 60 -6.86 9.30 8.38
CA ARG A 60 -5.61 9.57 9.10
C ARG A 60 -4.60 8.44 8.97
N CYS A 61 -5.05 7.19 9.03
CA CYS A 61 -4.19 6.03 8.86
C CYS A 61 -3.71 5.88 7.40
N ALA A 62 -4.56 6.14 6.41
CA ALA A 62 -4.19 6.13 4.99
C ALA A 62 -3.16 7.21 4.68
N HIS A 63 -3.35 8.42 5.22
CA HIS A 63 -2.48 9.57 5.02
C HIS A 63 -1.02 9.23 5.28
N LYS A 64 -0.75 8.62 6.44
CA LYS A 64 0.62 8.25 6.85
C LYS A 64 1.28 7.35 5.80
N GLN A 65 0.58 6.32 5.35
CA GLN A 65 1.13 5.35 4.39
C GLN A 65 1.39 6.01 3.03
N VAL A 66 0.54 6.94 2.63
CA VAL A 66 0.70 7.70 1.38
C VAL A 66 1.84 8.71 1.46
N VAL A 67 2.01 9.38 2.60
CA VAL A 67 3.17 10.26 2.87
C VAL A 67 4.47 9.47 2.83
N ASP A 68 4.54 8.31 3.48
CA ASP A 68 5.74 7.45 3.47
C ASP A 68 6.10 7.01 2.03
N ILE A 69 5.10 6.79 1.18
CA ILE A 69 5.31 6.55 -0.27
C ILE A 69 5.85 7.80 -0.95
N ASN A 70 5.24 8.97 -0.72
CA ASN A 70 5.68 10.23 -1.34
C ASN A 70 7.13 10.58 -0.97
N GLU A 71 7.50 10.47 0.31
CA GLU A 71 8.87 10.72 0.79
C GLU A 71 9.88 9.78 0.14
N LEU A 72 9.51 8.50 -0.06
CA LEU A 72 10.34 7.56 -0.78
C LEU A 72 10.53 7.98 -2.24
N LEU A 73 9.46 8.40 -2.92
CA LEU A 73 9.53 8.85 -4.30
C LEU A 73 10.46 10.07 -4.42
N ASP A 74 10.28 11.08 -3.57
CA ASP A 74 11.14 12.26 -3.50
C ASP A 74 12.62 11.88 -3.29
N PHE A 75 12.89 10.97 -2.36
CA PHE A 75 14.25 10.47 -2.10
C PHE A 75 14.88 9.83 -3.35
N ASN A 76 14.13 8.98 -4.07
CA ASN A 76 14.64 8.30 -5.27
C ASN A 76 14.78 9.27 -6.47
N LEU A 77 13.91 10.29 -6.56
CA LEU A 77 13.95 11.31 -7.61
C LEU A 77 15.08 12.33 -7.41
N GLY A 78 15.43 12.62 -6.15
CA GLY A 78 16.53 13.52 -5.79
C GLY A 78 17.94 13.01 -6.11
N GLY A 79 18.08 11.90 -6.85
CA GLY A 79 19.37 11.38 -7.29
C GLY A 79 20.16 10.61 -6.24
N ASN A 80 19.53 10.25 -5.11
CA ASN A 80 20.16 9.40 -4.07
C ASN A 80 20.20 7.90 -4.45
N ASN A 81 19.94 7.57 -5.72
CA ASN A 81 19.93 6.22 -6.26
C ASN A 81 21.36 5.74 -6.54
N ASN A 82 21.97 5.06 -5.56
CA ASN A 82 23.07 4.16 -5.84
C ASN A 82 22.50 2.75 -6.04
N ASP A 83 22.42 2.29 -7.29
CA ASP A 83 22.17 0.87 -7.62
C ASP A 83 23.15 -0.09 -6.91
N ASP A 84 24.27 0.45 -6.43
CA ASP A 84 25.33 -0.22 -5.67
C ASP A 84 24.97 -0.54 -4.21
N ASN A 85 23.88 -0.01 -3.64
CA ASN A 85 23.41 -0.38 -2.30
C ASN A 85 22.74 -1.77 -2.30
N THR A 86 23.59 -2.76 -2.50
CA THR A 86 23.34 -4.19 -2.55
C THR A 86 23.10 -4.75 -1.15
N LYS A 87 21.84 -4.74 -0.70
CA LYS A 87 21.42 -5.66 0.39
C LYS A 87 20.13 -6.42 0.12
N LEU A 88 19.44 -6.18 -0.98
CA LEU A 88 18.06 -6.62 -1.14
C LEU A 88 17.85 -7.39 -2.46
N LEU A 89 18.69 -8.41 -2.69
CA LEU A 89 18.58 -9.34 -3.83
C LEU A 89 17.38 -10.33 -3.74
N SER A 90 16.38 -10.06 -2.91
CA SER A 90 15.21 -10.94 -2.76
C SER A 90 13.95 -10.18 -2.34
N ILE A 91 13.79 -8.95 -2.83
CA ILE A 91 12.53 -8.24 -2.66
C ILE A 91 11.51 -8.88 -3.59
N THR A 92 10.64 -9.72 -3.04
CA THR A 92 9.55 -10.36 -3.77
C THR A 92 8.25 -9.93 -3.13
N ILE A 93 7.35 -9.36 -3.94
CA ILE A 93 5.97 -9.16 -3.54
C ILE A 93 5.32 -10.55 -3.52
N PRO A 94 4.64 -10.93 -2.43
CA PRO A 94 3.93 -12.20 -2.37
C PRO A 94 2.98 -12.37 -3.55
N PRO A 95 2.79 -13.59 -4.08
CA PRO A 95 1.84 -13.82 -5.15
C PRO A 95 0.40 -13.63 -4.64
N ARG A 96 -0.48 -13.13 -5.51
CA ARG A 96 -1.92 -13.00 -5.24
C ARG A 96 -2.57 -14.39 -5.09
N ASP A 97 -2.21 -15.32 -5.96
CA ASP A 97 -2.69 -16.71 -5.93
C ASP A 97 -1.68 -17.62 -5.21
N VAL A 98 -2.12 -18.20 -4.08
CA VAL A 98 -1.35 -19.14 -3.26
C VAL A 98 -1.93 -20.55 -3.29
N THR A 99 -2.88 -20.84 -4.18
CA THR A 99 -3.64 -22.11 -4.21
C THR A 99 -2.74 -23.34 -4.16
N GLN A 100 -1.62 -23.33 -4.88
CA GLN A 100 -0.69 -24.46 -4.91
C GLN A 100 0.04 -24.66 -3.58
N GLU A 101 0.48 -23.57 -2.96
CA GLU A 101 1.16 -23.58 -1.65
C GLU A 101 0.21 -24.10 -0.57
N GLU A 102 -1.04 -23.66 -0.61
CA GLU A 102 -2.09 -24.05 0.32
C GLU A 102 -2.52 -25.51 0.18
N GLN A 103 -2.64 -26.01 -1.07
CA GLN A 103 -2.88 -27.43 -1.33
C GLN A 103 -1.74 -28.31 -0.78
N LEU A 104 -0.49 -27.86 -0.92
CA LEU A 104 0.66 -28.57 -0.38
C LEU A 104 0.65 -28.56 1.16
N PHE A 105 0.38 -27.40 1.77
CA PHE A 105 0.27 -27.25 3.21
C PHE A 105 -0.80 -28.16 3.82
N LEU A 106 -2.00 -28.18 3.21
CA LEU A 106 -3.10 -29.03 3.61
C LEU A 106 -2.69 -30.52 3.57
N LYS A 107 -2.11 -30.95 2.45
CA LYS A 107 -1.67 -32.33 2.24
C LYS A 107 -0.62 -32.76 3.26
N GLU A 108 0.39 -31.92 3.53
CA GLU A 108 1.45 -32.27 4.48
C GLU A 108 0.99 -32.25 5.94
N THR A 109 -0.01 -31.42 6.27
CA THR A 109 -0.57 -31.35 7.62
C THR A 109 -1.48 -32.56 7.91
N LEU A 110 -2.33 -32.96 6.96
CA LEU A 110 -3.21 -34.12 7.11
C LEU A 110 -2.44 -35.44 7.30
N LYS A 111 -1.25 -35.58 6.73
CA LYS A 111 -0.37 -36.74 6.97
C LYS A 111 0.08 -36.89 8.43
N LYS A 112 0.11 -35.78 9.18
CA LYS A 112 0.61 -35.73 10.56
C LYS A 112 -0.51 -35.77 11.60
N LEU A 113 -1.75 -35.51 11.19
CA LEU A 113 -2.91 -35.48 12.07
C LEU A 113 -3.60 -36.85 12.16
N PRO A 114 -4.20 -37.20 13.32
CA PRO A 114 -5.07 -38.36 13.44
C PRO A 114 -6.30 -38.24 12.51
N PRO A 115 -6.78 -39.33 11.88
CA PRO A 115 -7.92 -39.31 10.95
C PRO A 115 -9.19 -38.66 11.52
N GLU A 116 -9.44 -38.85 12.82
CA GLU A 116 -10.58 -38.26 13.53
C GLU A 116 -10.57 -36.72 13.55
N GLN A 117 -9.42 -36.07 13.33
CA GLN A 117 -9.28 -34.62 13.30
C GLN A 117 -9.29 -34.03 11.87
N HIS A 118 -9.20 -34.88 10.83
CA HIS A 118 -9.02 -34.42 9.45
C HIS A 118 -10.16 -33.53 8.97
N GLN A 119 -11.42 -33.93 9.20
CA GLN A 119 -12.58 -33.15 8.75
C GLN A 119 -12.65 -31.78 9.41
N THR A 120 -12.39 -31.71 10.72
CA THR A 120 -12.36 -30.43 11.46
C THR A 120 -11.24 -29.54 10.93
N PHE A 121 -10.05 -30.10 10.68
CA PHE A 121 -8.93 -29.32 10.15
C PHE A 121 -9.19 -28.79 8.74
N ILE A 122 -9.73 -29.62 7.83
CA ILE A 122 -10.09 -29.19 6.46
C ILE A 122 -11.05 -28.01 6.53
N LYS A 123 -12.11 -28.13 7.33
CA LYS A 123 -13.12 -27.07 7.47
C LYS A 123 -12.50 -25.75 7.97
N LEU A 124 -11.69 -25.81 9.03
CA LEU A 124 -11.03 -24.62 9.58
C LEU A 124 -10.03 -24.00 8.58
N HIS A 125 -9.34 -24.84 7.81
CA HIS A 125 -8.41 -24.39 6.77
C HIS A 125 -9.15 -23.69 5.63
N GLU A 126 -10.28 -24.23 5.18
CA GLU A 126 -11.14 -23.60 4.16
C GLU A 126 -11.72 -22.27 4.63
N GLU A 127 -12.18 -22.19 5.89
CA GLU A 127 -12.66 -20.94 6.50
C GLU A 127 -11.55 -19.88 6.52
N ARG A 128 -10.36 -20.22 7.02
CA ARG A 128 -9.20 -19.31 7.01
C ARG A 128 -8.84 -18.83 5.59
N LEU A 129 -8.81 -19.73 4.60
CA LEU A 129 -8.48 -19.36 3.22
C LEU A 129 -9.49 -18.37 2.63
N LYS A 130 -10.76 -18.48 3.01
CA LYS A 130 -11.79 -17.56 2.57
C LYS A 130 -11.54 -16.16 3.14
N ASP A 131 -11.26 -16.07 4.44
CA ASP A 131 -11.00 -14.79 5.12
C ASP A 131 -9.72 -14.14 4.53
N GLU A 132 -8.63 -14.90 4.39
CA GLU A 132 -7.39 -14.41 3.78
C GLU A 132 -7.55 -13.98 2.31
N ALA A 133 -8.46 -14.60 1.56
CA ALA A 133 -8.73 -14.22 0.18
C ALA A 133 -9.40 -12.84 0.08
N GLU A 134 -10.29 -12.52 1.03
CA GLU A 134 -10.93 -11.20 1.12
C GLU A 134 -9.89 -10.12 1.49
N GLU A 135 -9.04 -10.39 2.49
CA GLU A 135 -7.94 -9.51 2.91
C GLU A 135 -6.94 -9.24 1.78
N ARG A 136 -6.50 -10.30 1.09
CA ARG A 136 -5.61 -10.18 -0.08
C ARG A 136 -6.27 -9.39 -1.19
N THR A 137 -7.57 -9.53 -1.40
CA THR A 137 -8.28 -8.79 -2.45
C THR A 137 -8.18 -7.29 -2.21
N LEU A 138 -8.48 -6.80 -1.00
CA LEU A 138 -8.35 -5.38 -0.67
C LEU A 138 -6.90 -4.90 -0.81
N LEU A 139 -5.94 -5.64 -0.25
CA LEU A 139 -4.51 -5.32 -0.34
C LEU A 139 -4.07 -5.10 -1.78
N PHE A 140 -4.42 -6.03 -2.66
CA PHE A 140 -4.00 -5.94 -4.04
C PHE A 140 -4.73 -4.84 -4.83
N LEU A 141 -5.98 -4.51 -4.49
CA LEU A 141 -6.66 -3.35 -5.06
C LEU A 141 -5.98 -2.04 -4.68
N CYS A 142 -5.66 -1.85 -3.40
CA CYS A 142 -4.94 -0.67 -2.90
C CYS A 142 -3.53 -0.57 -3.49
N TYR A 143 -2.82 -1.68 -3.60
CA TYR A 143 -1.49 -1.77 -4.20
C TYR A 143 -1.50 -1.44 -5.70
N ASP A 144 -2.41 -2.06 -6.48
CA ASP A 144 -2.54 -1.78 -7.91
C ASP A 144 -2.88 -0.30 -8.14
N LYS A 145 -3.76 0.27 -7.29
CA LYS A 145 -4.15 1.69 -7.36
C LYS A 145 -3.00 2.61 -7.02
N THR A 146 -2.22 2.28 -5.99
CA THR A 146 -1.00 3.02 -5.63
C THR A 146 -0.04 3.10 -6.82
N LYS A 147 0.21 1.97 -7.49
CA LYS A 147 1.09 1.94 -8.68
C LYS A 147 0.58 2.78 -9.84
N GLU A 148 -0.73 2.74 -10.06
CA GLU A 148 -1.39 3.58 -11.06
C GLU A 148 -1.10 5.06 -10.80
N PHE A 149 -1.33 5.52 -9.57
CA PHE A 149 -1.11 6.92 -9.17
C PHE A 149 0.37 7.32 -9.19
N ILE A 150 1.26 6.46 -8.74
CA ILE A 150 2.71 6.68 -8.84
C ILE A 150 3.10 6.95 -10.30
N SER A 151 2.61 6.13 -11.24
CA SER A 151 2.92 6.28 -12.66
C SER A 151 2.30 7.53 -13.30
N GLN A 152 1.17 8.01 -12.76
CA GLN A 152 0.48 9.21 -13.25
C GLN A 152 1.16 10.50 -12.77
N PHE A 153 1.51 10.57 -11.49
CA PHE A 153 2.07 11.78 -10.85
C PHE A 153 3.59 11.88 -11.01
N PHE A 154 4.27 10.74 -11.09
CA PHE A 154 5.73 10.65 -11.23
C PHE A 154 6.09 9.83 -12.48
N PRO A 155 5.73 10.31 -13.68
CA PRO A 155 5.98 9.59 -14.92
C PRO A 155 7.49 9.33 -15.16
N GLU A 156 8.37 10.14 -14.60
CA GLU A 156 9.82 9.98 -14.68
C GLU A 156 10.34 8.66 -14.06
N ILE A 157 9.51 7.95 -13.28
CA ILE A 157 9.83 6.61 -12.77
C ILE A 157 10.03 5.59 -13.90
N VAL A 158 9.49 5.84 -15.11
CA VAL A 158 9.74 4.98 -16.28
C VAL A 158 11.22 4.93 -16.67
N ASP A 159 11.99 5.95 -16.30
CA ASP A 159 13.42 6.02 -16.55
C ASP A 159 14.23 5.24 -15.49
N PHE A 160 13.57 4.77 -14.42
CA PHE A 160 14.21 3.94 -13.40
C PHE A 160 14.40 2.51 -13.91
N THR A 161 15.52 1.90 -13.50
CA THR A 161 15.83 0.50 -13.84
C THR A 161 16.30 -0.27 -12.60
N GLY A 162 16.43 -1.58 -12.73
CA GLY A 162 17.13 -2.40 -11.72
C GLY A 162 16.47 -2.39 -10.35
N ASN A 163 17.22 -1.97 -9.33
CA ASN A 163 16.81 -2.06 -7.93
C ASN A 163 15.86 -0.94 -7.51
N THR A 164 15.94 0.24 -8.13
CA THR A 164 15.09 1.39 -7.81
C THR A 164 13.61 1.08 -8.03
N ILE A 165 13.26 0.56 -9.21
CA ILE A 165 11.86 0.22 -9.51
C ILE A 165 11.33 -0.89 -8.59
N ARG A 166 12.17 -1.87 -8.22
CA ARG A 166 11.80 -2.94 -7.27
C ARG A 166 11.59 -2.42 -5.86
N ASN A 167 12.38 -1.43 -5.43
CA ASN A 167 12.22 -0.79 -4.12
C ASN A 167 10.92 -0.01 -4.05
N ILE A 168 10.55 0.72 -5.10
CA ILE A 168 9.27 1.44 -5.18
C ILE A 168 8.12 0.44 -5.15
N ASP A 169 8.17 -0.60 -6.00
CA ASP A 169 7.12 -1.62 -6.10
C ASP A 169 6.86 -2.30 -4.75
N ARG A 170 7.92 -2.68 -4.03
CA ARG A 170 7.80 -3.30 -2.70
C ARG A 170 7.34 -2.32 -1.63
N SER A 171 7.82 -1.09 -1.65
CA SER A 171 7.44 -0.12 -0.63
C SER A 171 5.96 0.26 -0.78
N ALA A 172 5.49 0.39 -2.02
CA ALA A 172 4.06 0.50 -2.30
C ALA A 172 3.29 -0.70 -1.71
N PHE A 173 3.76 -1.93 -1.93
CA PHE A 173 3.12 -3.12 -1.35
C PHE A 173 3.12 -3.10 0.19
N ILE A 174 4.24 -2.78 0.84
CA ILE A 174 4.36 -2.79 2.30
C ILE A 174 3.47 -1.73 2.94
N ASN A 175 3.50 -0.50 2.43
CA ASN A 175 2.65 0.57 2.96
C ASN A 175 1.17 0.23 2.78
N MET A 176 0.79 -0.40 1.66
CA MET A 176 -0.59 -0.87 1.48
C MET A 176 -0.94 -2.07 2.36
N HIS A 177 0.02 -2.93 2.69
CA HIS A 177 -0.20 -4.01 3.64
C HIS A 177 -0.43 -3.47 5.05
N LEU A 178 0.40 -2.54 5.51
CA LEU A 178 0.24 -1.86 6.81
C LEU A 178 -1.09 -1.11 6.89
N TRP A 179 -1.46 -0.42 5.80
CA TRP A 179 -2.78 0.20 5.68
C TRP A 179 -3.91 -0.82 5.90
N VAL A 180 -3.87 -1.94 5.18
CA VAL A 180 -4.94 -2.94 5.24
C VAL A 180 -5.04 -3.57 6.63
N GLU A 181 -3.92 -3.89 7.27
CA GLU A 181 -3.89 -4.38 8.66
C GLU A 181 -4.56 -3.38 9.62
N GLU A 182 -4.22 -2.09 9.50
CA GLU A 182 -4.79 -1.04 10.34
C GLU A 182 -6.28 -0.80 10.05
N PHE A 183 -6.69 -0.89 8.78
CA PHE A 183 -8.09 -0.83 8.37
C PHE A 183 -8.92 -1.96 8.99
N TYR A 184 -8.43 -3.22 8.96
CA TYR A 184 -9.14 -4.34 9.57
C TYR A 184 -9.21 -4.23 11.09
N TYR A 185 -8.13 -3.76 11.72
CA TYR A 185 -8.11 -3.47 13.15
C TYR A 185 -9.20 -2.47 13.52
N LEU A 186 -9.24 -1.31 12.85
CA LEU A 186 -10.24 -0.27 13.09
C LEU A 186 -11.65 -0.80 12.82
N THR A 187 -11.88 -1.42 11.68
CA THR A 187 -13.16 -2.04 11.32
C THR A 187 -13.67 -2.98 12.42
N GLY A 188 -12.78 -3.83 12.95
CA GLY A 188 -13.09 -4.72 14.06
C GLY A 188 -13.51 -4.00 15.34
N GLU A 189 -12.90 -2.86 15.68
CA GLU A 189 -13.31 -2.05 16.83
C GLU A 189 -14.75 -1.54 16.66
N TYR A 190 -15.09 -0.96 15.51
CA TYR A 190 -16.43 -0.37 15.29
C TYR A 190 -17.54 -1.42 15.18
N LEU A 191 -17.28 -2.58 14.57
CA LEU A 191 -18.26 -3.68 14.51
C LEU A 191 -18.52 -4.31 15.90
N ASN A 192 -17.49 -4.42 16.75
CA ASN A 192 -17.62 -4.98 18.10
C ASN A 192 -18.21 -4.00 19.13
N HIS A 193 -18.06 -2.69 18.92
CA HIS A 193 -18.68 -1.67 19.77
C HIS A 193 -20.19 -1.50 19.49
N SER A 194 -20.62 -1.71 18.25
CA SER A 194 -22.01 -1.56 17.81
C SER A 194 -22.92 -2.71 18.25
N SER A 195 -22.34 -3.88 18.56
CA SER A 195 -23.06 -5.06 19.07
C SER A 195 -23.29 -5.04 20.58
N LYS A 196 -22.83 -3.99 21.27
CA LYS A 196 -22.98 -3.79 22.73
C LYS A 196 -23.93 -2.64 23.11
N GLN A 197 -24.60 -2.01 22.15
CA GLN A 197 -25.65 -0.99 22.35
C GLN A 197 -27.02 -1.58 22.08
#